data_AF-K9TQZ7-F1
#
_entry.id   AF-K9TQZ7-F1
#
_cell.length_a   1.000
_cell.length_b   1.000
_cell.length_c   1.000
_cell.angle_alpha   90.00
_cell.angle_beta   90.00
_cell.angle_gamma   90.00
#
_symmetry.space_group_name_H-M   'P 1'
#
loop_
_entity.id
_entity.type
_entity.pdbx_description
1 polymer ?
#
loop_
_entity_poly.entity_id
_entity_poly.type
_entity_poly.pdbx_seq_one_letter_code
_entity_poly.pdbx_strand_id
1 'polypeptide(L)'
;MARKSKAFGEILKQERAATIQEKRLEQLQQKLQKGPFGDQVAGVVNNPKGEVKMSEVLEAFVDPYLPSIRTPIQRHRLFEVAVVVWNLSLMPENERQPMIDNFIDEGLKESDPLIQQDTRMIINSLMTRKHKLFADNTRFILDFDLQDTGNTFHLSVASTFSNPFDPDSDD
;
A
#
# COMPACT_ATOMS: atom_id res chain seq x y z
N MET A 1 -9.96 -45.01 7.62
CA MET A 1 -9.16 -44.28 6.61
C MET A 1 -9.81 -42.92 6.34
N ALA A 2 -9.38 -41.84 7.01
CA ALA A 2 -10.06 -40.51 6.94
C ALA A 2 -9.08 -39.31 6.93
N ARG A 3 -7.87 -39.47 6.37
CA ARG A 3 -6.84 -38.40 6.33
C ARG A 3 -6.74 -37.68 4.98
N LYS A 4 -7.36 -38.17 3.90
CA LYS A 4 -7.21 -37.61 2.53
C LYS A 4 -8.14 -36.44 2.20
N SER A 5 -9.28 -36.26 2.88
CA SER A 5 -10.26 -35.21 2.50
C SER A 5 -9.89 -33.80 2.98
N LYS A 6 -9.22 -33.67 4.13
CA LYS A 6 -8.77 -32.36 4.64
C LYS A 6 -7.64 -31.77 3.79
N ALA A 7 -6.63 -32.56 3.47
CA ALA A 7 -5.51 -32.12 2.62
C ALA A 7 -5.97 -31.67 1.23
N PHE A 8 -6.92 -32.40 0.63
CA PHE A 8 -7.49 -32.05 -0.68
C PHE A 8 -8.31 -30.75 -0.63
N GLY A 9 -9.07 -30.52 0.45
CA GLY A 9 -9.80 -29.26 0.66
C GLY A 9 -8.89 -28.05 0.90
N GLU A 10 -7.72 -28.26 1.52
CA GLU A 10 -6.71 -27.21 1.70
C GLU A 10 -6.00 -26.86 0.39
N ILE A 11 -5.66 -27.86 -0.42
CA ILE A 11 -5.06 -27.65 -1.75
C ILE A 11 -6.02 -26.86 -2.65
N LEU A 12 -7.31 -27.22 -2.69
CA LEU A 12 -8.32 -26.49 -3.47
C LEU A 12 -8.52 -25.04 -3.00
N LYS A 13 -8.37 -24.77 -1.69
CA LYS A 13 -8.41 -23.39 -1.16
C LYS A 13 -7.16 -22.61 -1.55
N GLN A 14 -5.99 -23.23 -1.49
CA GLN A 14 -4.73 -22.62 -1.92
C GLN A 14 -4.71 -22.33 -3.41
N GLU A 15 -5.13 -23.27 -4.25
CA GLU A 15 -5.24 -23.07 -5.70
C GLU A 15 -6.21 -21.93 -6.04
N ARG A 16 -7.40 -21.90 -5.42
CA ARG A 16 -8.35 -20.80 -5.63
C ARG A 16 -7.82 -19.45 -5.15
N ALA A 17 -7.13 -19.41 -4.00
CA ALA A 17 -6.53 -18.18 -3.50
C ALA A 17 -5.43 -17.67 -4.45
N ALA A 18 -4.57 -18.56 -4.96
CA ALA A 18 -3.54 -18.23 -5.94
C ALA A 18 -4.13 -17.72 -7.26
N THR A 19 -5.15 -18.40 -7.81
CA THR A 19 -5.82 -17.95 -9.04
C THR A 19 -6.54 -16.62 -8.88
N ILE A 20 -7.14 -16.36 -7.71
CA ILE A 20 -7.76 -15.06 -7.40
C ILE A 20 -6.69 -13.97 -7.29
N GLN A 21 -5.54 -14.27 -6.69
CA GLN A 21 -4.41 -13.35 -6.62
C GLN A 21 -3.83 -13.04 -8.01
N GLU A 22 -3.62 -14.04 -8.86
CA GLU A 22 -3.14 -13.85 -10.25
C GLU A 22 -4.08 -12.97 -11.06
N LYS A 23 -5.39 -13.28 -11.03
CA LYS A 23 -6.38 -12.54 -11.83
C LYS A 23 -6.55 -11.09 -11.35
N ARG A 24 -6.38 -10.82 -10.05
CA ARG A 24 -6.39 -9.45 -9.52
C ARG A 24 -5.10 -8.72 -9.81
N LEU A 25 -3.96 -9.42 -9.82
CA LEU A 25 -2.68 -8.86 -10.24
C LEU A 25 -2.74 -8.41 -11.71
N GLU A 26 -3.38 -9.19 -12.58
CA GLU A 26 -3.63 -8.79 -13.97
C GLU A 26 -4.52 -7.53 -14.05
N GLN A 27 -5.61 -7.48 -13.25
CA GLN A 27 -6.49 -6.29 -13.20
C GLN A 27 -5.76 -5.06 -12.67
N LEU A 28 -4.88 -5.25 -11.70
CA LEU A 28 -4.01 -4.23 -11.14
C LEU A 28 -3.00 -3.73 -12.19
N GLN A 29 -2.27 -4.63 -12.84
CA GLN A 29 -1.37 -4.27 -13.95
C GLN A 29 -2.10 -3.50 -15.05
N GLN A 30 -3.32 -3.90 -15.41
CA GLN A 30 -4.15 -3.20 -16.37
C GLN A 30 -4.57 -1.79 -15.92
N LYS A 31 -4.80 -1.57 -14.62
CA LYS A 31 -5.08 -0.23 -14.07
C LYS A 31 -3.84 0.66 -14.11
N LEU A 32 -2.68 0.12 -13.79
CA LEU A 32 -1.41 0.86 -13.76
C LEU A 32 -0.97 1.31 -15.15
N GLN A 33 -1.10 0.45 -16.16
CA GLN A 33 -0.84 0.81 -17.56
C GLN A 33 -1.74 1.94 -18.08
N LYS A 34 -2.92 2.13 -17.49
CA LYS A 34 -3.89 3.17 -17.87
C LYS A 34 -3.84 4.40 -16.97
N GLY A 35 -2.99 4.39 -15.93
CA GLY A 35 -2.88 5.46 -14.94
C GLY A 35 -1.82 6.50 -15.30
N PRO A 36 -1.75 7.61 -14.55
CA PRO A 36 -0.82 8.73 -14.80
C PRO A 36 0.67 8.36 -14.69
N PHE A 37 0.99 7.19 -14.14
CA PHE A 37 2.34 6.66 -14.00
C PHE A 37 2.65 5.52 -14.99
N GLY A 38 1.77 5.22 -15.94
CA GLY A 38 1.88 4.06 -16.84
C GLY A 38 3.19 4.00 -17.64
N ASP A 39 3.73 5.16 -18.03
CA ASP A 39 4.98 5.26 -18.80
C ASP A 39 6.24 5.36 -17.94
N GLN A 40 6.12 5.62 -16.63
CA GLN A 40 7.23 5.86 -15.70
C GLN A 40 7.56 4.64 -14.82
N VAL A 41 6.78 3.57 -14.91
CA VAL A 41 6.89 2.40 -14.04
C VAL A 41 7.58 1.26 -14.80
N ALA A 42 8.92 1.30 -14.83
CA ALA A 42 9.71 0.16 -15.28
C ALA A 42 9.63 -0.97 -14.23
N GLY A 43 8.78 -1.97 -14.50
CA GLY A 43 8.70 -3.18 -13.69
C GLY A 43 7.78 -3.08 -12.47
N VAL A 44 6.53 -3.53 -12.64
CA VAL A 44 5.61 -3.82 -11.53
C VAL A 44 6.02 -5.16 -10.93
N VAL A 45 6.44 -5.17 -9.67
CA VAL A 45 6.80 -6.42 -8.98
C VAL A 45 5.81 -6.70 -7.87
N ASN A 46 5.29 -7.93 -7.84
CA ASN A 46 4.54 -8.44 -6.71
C ASN A 46 5.43 -9.45 -5.98
N ASN A 47 5.82 -9.09 -4.75
CA ASN A 47 6.53 -9.97 -3.83
C ASN A 47 7.82 -10.62 -4.42
N PRO A 48 8.85 -9.82 -4.76
CA PRO A 48 10.10 -10.35 -5.29
C PRO A 48 10.75 -11.33 -4.29
N LYS A 49 11.14 -12.52 -4.78
CA LYS A 49 11.80 -13.53 -3.93
C LYS A 49 13.14 -13.00 -3.44
N GLY A 50 13.32 -12.95 -2.12
CA GLY A 50 14.56 -12.49 -1.48
C GLY A 50 14.53 -11.04 -1.00
N GLU A 51 13.49 -10.28 -1.34
CA GLU A 51 13.26 -8.93 -0.83
C GLU A 51 12.16 -8.89 0.23
N VAL A 52 12.18 -7.85 1.07
CA VAL A 52 11.13 -7.62 2.06
C VAL A 52 9.80 -7.35 1.34
N LYS A 53 8.71 -7.98 1.79
CA LYS A 53 7.39 -7.80 1.18
C LYS A 53 6.82 -6.42 1.48
N MET A 54 6.34 -5.73 0.45
CA MET A 54 5.71 -4.42 0.66
C MET A 54 4.42 -4.48 1.48
N SER A 55 3.69 -5.59 1.49
CA SER A 55 2.55 -5.77 2.39
C SER A 55 2.97 -5.79 3.86
N GLU A 56 4.01 -6.54 4.20
CA GLU A 56 4.56 -6.60 5.56
C GLU A 56 5.15 -5.24 5.98
N VAL A 57 5.81 -4.54 5.06
CA VAL A 57 6.30 -3.16 5.28
C VAL A 57 5.16 -2.20 5.55
N LEU A 58 4.11 -2.22 4.72
CA LEU A 58 2.99 -1.30 4.84
C LEU A 58 2.18 -1.58 6.12
N GLU A 59 2.03 -2.84 6.52
CA GLU A 59 1.46 -3.20 7.83
C GLU A 59 2.31 -2.67 9.00
N ALA A 60 3.63 -2.90 8.98
CA ALA A 60 4.54 -2.38 10.01
C ALA A 60 4.59 -0.84 10.04
N PHE A 61 4.37 -0.21 8.89
CA PHE A 61 4.31 1.24 8.76
C PHE A 61 3.12 1.81 9.52
N VAL A 62 1.94 1.20 9.39
CA VAL A 62 0.70 1.65 10.03
C VAL A 62 0.42 1.03 11.41
N ASP A 63 1.27 0.09 11.85
CA ASP A 63 1.11 -0.67 13.10
C ASP A 63 0.67 0.17 14.32
N PRO A 64 1.23 1.36 14.60
CA PRO A 64 0.81 2.18 15.74
C PRO A 64 -0.67 2.59 15.73
N TYR A 65 -1.30 2.60 14.55
CA TYR A 65 -2.68 3.03 14.36
C TYR A 65 -3.66 1.85 14.35
N LEU A 66 -3.21 0.62 14.06
CA LEU A 66 -4.05 -0.57 13.97
C LEU A 66 -4.90 -0.84 15.23
N PRO A 67 -4.40 -0.65 16.48
CA PRO A 67 -5.21 -0.86 17.68
C PRO A 67 -6.45 0.04 17.80
N SER A 68 -6.43 1.21 17.13
CA SER A 68 -7.52 2.18 17.15
C SER A 68 -8.59 1.91 16.08
N ILE A 69 -8.32 1.00 15.14
CA ILE A 69 -9.19 0.68 14.00
C ILE A 69 -10.20 -0.40 14.39
N ARG A 70 -11.49 -0.11 14.22
CA ARG A 70 -12.59 -0.99 14.67
C ARG A 70 -13.34 -1.64 13.51
N THR A 71 -13.27 -1.08 12.30
CA THR A 71 -14.07 -1.54 11.16
C THR A 71 -13.21 -1.79 9.90
N PRO A 72 -13.65 -2.70 9.01
CA PRO A 72 -12.97 -2.91 7.72
C PRO A 72 -12.85 -1.62 6.90
N ILE A 73 -13.86 -0.76 6.93
CA ILE A 73 -13.86 0.54 6.23
C ILE A 73 -12.78 1.46 6.79
N GLN A 74 -12.65 1.57 8.12
CA GLN A 74 -11.59 2.36 8.74
C GLN A 74 -10.21 1.80 8.42
N ARG A 75 -10.08 0.47 8.37
CA ARG A 75 -8.82 -0.20 8.00
C ARG A 75 -8.43 0.11 6.56
N HIS A 76 -9.37 0.01 5.63
CA HIS A 76 -9.14 0.36 4.23
C HIS A 76 -8.65 1.80 4.09
N ARG A 77 -9.35 2.76 4.72
CA ARG A 77 -8.96 4.18 4.71
C ARG A 77 -7.58 4.43 5.31
N LEU A 78 -7.22 3.72 6.38
CA LEU A 78 -5.87 3.82 6.95
C LEU A 78 -4.80 3.42 5.92
N PHE A 79 -5.03 2.34 5.17
CA PHE A 79 -4.11 1.92 4.12
C PHE A 79 -4.08 2.86 2.92
N GLU A 80 -5.20 3.47 2.52
CA GLU A 80 -5.24 4.53 1.50
C GLU A 80 -4.34 5.71 1.89
N VAL A 81 -4.52 6.23 3.11
CA VAL A 81 -3.68 7.31 3.65
C VAL A 81 -2.22 6.88 3.72
N ALA A 82 -1.95 5.66 4.18
CA ALA A 82 -0.60 5.14 4.31
C ALA A 82 0.14 5.07 2.97
N VAL A 83 -0.53 4.63 1.90
CA VAL A 83 0.04 4.61 0.55
C VAL A 83 0.37 6.01 0.06
N VAL A 84 -0.55 6.97 0.25
CA VAL A 84 -0.31 8.37 -0.12
C VAL A 84 0.92 8.91 0.63
N VAL A 85 0.97 8.74 1.95
CA VAL A 85 2.10 9.24 2.76
C VAL A 85 3.42 8.55 2.41
N TRP A 86 3.38 7.24 2.16
CA TRP A 86 4.55 6.48 1.73
C TRP A 86 5.12 7.06 0.44
N ASN A 87 4.28 7.23 -0.57
CA ASN A 87 4.68 7.76 -1.88
C ASN A 87 5.16 9.21 -1.80
N LEU A 88 4.49 10.06 -1.03
CA LEU A 88 4.92 11.45 -0.80
C LEU A 88 6.31 11.53 -0.16
N SER A 89 6.65 10.58 0.72
CA SER A 89 7.97 10.54 1.35
C SER A 89 9.12 10.20 0.37
N LEU A 90 8.80 9.70 -0.82
CA LEU A 90 9.75 9.36 -1.88
C LEU A 90 9.90 10.47 -2.92
N MET A 91 8.97 11.43 -2.95
CA MET A 91 9.00 12.57 -3.87
C MET A 91 9.99 13.66 -3.42
N PRO A 92 10.41 14.55 -4.33
CA PRO A 92 11.19 15.75 -3.99
C PRO A 92 10.49 16.63 -2.95
N GLU A 93 11.24 17.19 -1.99
CA GLU A 93 10.67 17.95 -0.86
C GLU A 93 9.78 19.13 -1.28
N ASN A 94 10.13 19.80 -2.38
CA ASN A 94 9.38 20.93 -2.94
C ASN A 94 8.00 20.52 -3.48
N GLU A 95 7.77 19.23 -3.75
CA GLU A 95 6.51 18.72 -4.29
C GLU A 95 5.59 18.14 -3.21
N ARG A 96 6.13 17.84 -2.02
CA ARG A 96 5.38 17.15 -0.95
C ARG A 96 4.27 18.00 -0.37
N GLN A 97 4.56 19.23 0.05
CA GLN A 97 3.57 20.07 0.73
C GLN A 97 2.37 20.45 -0.15
N PRO A 98 2.56 20.88 -1.42
CA PRO A 98 1.42 21.14 -2.30
C PRO A 98 0.50 19.93 -2.47
N MET A 99 1.07 18.71 -2.53
CA MET A 99 0.28 17.49 -2.63
C MET A 99 -0.45 17.13 -1.32
N ILE A 100 0.17 17.37 -0.16
CA ILE A 100 -0.47 17.19 1.15
C ILE A 100 -1.64 18.17 1.30
N ASP A 101 -1.43 19.43 0.94
CA ASP A 101 -2.45 20.47 0.99
C ASP A 101 -3.64 20.10 0.09
N ASN A 102 -3.39 19.75 -1.17
CA ASN A 102 -4.45 19.29 -2.08
C ASN A 102 -5.18 18.05 -1.55
N PHE A 103 -4.47 17.06 -1.00
CA PHE A 103 -5.09 15.86 -0.45
C PHE A 103 -6.05 16.19 0.71
N ILE A 104 -5.67 17.12 1.59
CA ILE A 104 -6.50 17.53 2.72
C ILE A 104 -7.66 18.41 2.23
N ASP A 105 -7.37 19.40 1.40
CA ASP A 105 -8.36 20.40 0.96
C ASP A 105 -9.43 19.79 0.07
N GLU A 106 -9.10 18.79 -0.75
CA GLU A 106 -10.06 18.07 -1.59
C GLU A 106 -10.68 16.89 -0.85
N GLY A 107 -9.87 16.05 -0.20
CA GLY A 107 -10.31 14.81 0.43
C GLY A 107 -11.13 15.04 1.71
N LEU A 108 -10.91 16.17 2.40
CA LEU A 108 -11.57 16.55 3.64
C LEU A 108 -12.26 17.91 3.55
N LYS A 109 -12.60 18.36 2.34
CA LYS A 109 -13.22 19.67 2.08
C LYS A 109 -14.45 19.97 2.95
N GLU A 110 -15.29 18.96 3.15
CA GLU A 110 -16.54 19.06 3.92
C GLU A 110 -16.37 18.73 5.41
N SER A 111 -15.14 18.42 5.84
CA SER A 111 -14.84 18.06 7.23
C SER A 111 -14.55 19.30 8.09
N ASP A 112 -14.71 19.15 9.40
CA ASP A 112 -14.34 20.16 10.38
C ASP A 112 -12.83 20.52 10.27
N PRO A 113 -12.43 21.80 10.39
CA PRO A 113 -11.02 22.20 10.38
C PRO A 113 -10.13 21.44 11.38
N LEU A 114 -10.67 21.01 12.52
CA LEU A 114 -9.96 20.19 13.49
C LEU A 114 -9.58 18.82 12.91
N ILE A 115 -10.47 18.21 12.11
CA ILE A 115 -10.22 16.93 11.44
C ILE A 115 -9.13 17.07 10.37
N GLN A 116 -9.12 18.19 9.64
CA GLN A 116 -8.07 18.49 8.68
C GLN A 116 -6.70 18.65 9.37
N GLN A 117 -6.66 19.37 10.49
CA GLN A 117 -5.46 19.55 11.30
C GLN A 117 -4.96 18.21 11.88
N ASP A 118 -5.85 17.39 12.44
CA ASP A 118 -5.51 16.07 12.97
C ASP A 118 -4.95 15.15 11.87
N THR A 119 -5.54 15.18 10.68
CA THR A 119 -5.05 14.41 9.53
C THR A 119 -3.65 14.86 9.12
N ARG A 120 -3.39 16.18 9.10
CA ARG A 120 -2.06 16.73 8.82
C ARG A 120 -1.01 16.25 9.83
N MET A 121 -1.37 16.20 11.13
CA MET A 121 -0.48 15.67 12.15
C MET A 121 -0.18 14.17 11.96
N ILE A 122 -1.19 13.38 11.58
CA ILE A 122 -1.01 11.96 11.27
C ILE A 122 -0.07 11.77 10.06
N ILE A 123 -0.27 12.54 8.99
CA ILE A 123 0.60 12.52 7.80
C ILE A 123 2.05 12.80 8.20
N ASN A 124 2.30 13.89 8.93
CA ASN A 124 3.66 14.26 9.36
C ASN A 124 4.31 13.19 10.27
N SER A 125 3.53 12.58 11.16
CA SER A 125 3.97 11.48 12.03
C SER A 125 4.36 10.24 11.22
N LEU A 126 3.53 9.85 10.25
CA LEU A 126 3.81 8.74 9.33
C LEU A 126 5.03 9.03 8.45
N MET A 127 5.18 10.24 7.90
CA MET A 127 6.39 10.62 7.15
C MET A 127 7.64 10.48 8.01
N THR A 128 7.63 11.02 9.23
CA THR A 128 8.75 10.92 10.18
C THR A 128 9.10 9.45 10.46
N ARG A 129 8.07 8.61 10.64
CA ARG A 129 8.24 7.16 10.84
C ARG A 129 8.87 6.48 9.62
N LYS A 130 8.45 6.83 8.39
CA LYS A 130 9.04 6.30 7.14
C LYS A 130 10.53 6.57 7.10
N HIS A 131 10.93 7.83 7.29
CA HIS A 131 12.34 8.22 7.26
C HIS A 131 13.17 7.56 8.38
N LYS A 132 12.56 7.29 9.55
CA LYS A 132 13.27 6.68 10.69
C LYS A 132 13.45 5.16 10.56
N LEU A 133 12.44 4.45 10.06
CA LEU A 133 12.38 2.98 10.14
C LEU A 133 12.46 2.29 8.77
N PHE A 134 12.23 3.02 7.68
CA PHE A 134 12.10 2.49 6.34
C PHE A 134 12.85 3.35 5.31
N ALA A 135 13.95 4.01 5.74
CA ALA A 135 14.72 4.91 4.89
C ALA A 135 15.21 4.22 3.61
N ASP A 136 15.70 2.98 3.75
CA ASP A 136 16.30 2.19 2.67
C ASP A 136 15.28 1.67 1.65
N ASN A 137 13.99 1.75 1.97
CA ASN A 137 12.95 1.30 1.06
C ASN A 137 12.46 2.48 0.21
N THR A 138 12.89 2.47 -1.04
CA THR A 138 12.60 3.50 -2.03
C THR A 138 11.51 3.09 -3.02
N ARG A 139 10.91 1.90 -2.85
CA ARG A 139 9.88 1.38 -3.77
C ARG A 139 8.59 2.18 -3.65
N PHE A 140 8.10 2.66 -4.78
CA PHE A 140 6.83 3.38 -4.88
C PHE A 140 5.67 2.40 -4.89
N ILE A 141 4.61 2.68 -4.15
CA ILE A 141 3.42 1.82 -4.10
C ILE A 141 2.47 2.24 -5.20
N LEU A 142 2.07 1.27 -6.00
CA LEU A 142 1.26 1.47 -7.20
C LEU A 142 -0.21 1.19 -6.93
N ASP A 143 -0.50 0.14 -6.15
CA ASP A 143 -1.84 -0.15 -5.64
C ASP A 143 -1.74 -1.14 -4.46
N PHE A 144 -2.84 -1.31 -3.75
CA PHE A 144 -2.99 -2.32 -2.72
C PHE A 144 -4.40 -2.93 -2.77
N ASP A 145 -4.51 -4.16 -2.29
CA ASP A 145 -5.79 -4.85 -2.08
C ASP A 145 -5.85 -5.34 -0.65
N LEU A 146 -6.89 -4.94 0.08
CA LEU A 146 -7.16 -5.36 1.46
C LEU A 146 -8.40 -6.24 1.49
N GLN A 147 -8.20 -7.54 1.72
CA GLN A 147 -9.29 -8.51 1.79
C GLN A 147 -9.62 -8.87 3.23
N ASP A 148 -10.90 -8.79 3.58
CA ASP A 148 -11.43 -9.37 4.82
C ASP A 148 -11.72 -10.85 4.60
N THR A 149 -11.05 -11.73 5.36
CA THR A 149 -11.24 -13.18 5.31
C THR A 149 -12.11 -13.70 6.46
N GLY A 150 -12.77 -12.80 7.20
CA GLY A 150 -13.63 -13.08 8.35
C GLY A 150 -12.90 -13.24 9.68
N ASN A 151 -11.69 -13.83 9.65
CA ASN A 151 -10.84 -13.99 10.85
C ASN A 151 -9.60 -13.07 10.82
N THR A 152 -9.16 -12.71 9.62
CA THR A 152 -7.92 -11.95 9.39
C THR A 152 -8.09 -11.04 8.18
N PHE A 153 -7.24 -10.02 8.09
CA PHE A 153 -7.10 -9.25 6.87
C PHE A 153 -5.92 -9.78 6.07
N HIS A 154 -6.07 -9.85 4.76
CA HIS A 154 -4.98 -10.15 3.84
C HIS A 154 -4.67 -8.92 3.00
N LEU A 155 -3.45 -8.41 3.15
CA LEU A 155 -2.95 -7.27 2.38
C LEU A 155 -2.05 -7.75 1.24
N SER A 156 -2.36 -7.33 0.03
CA SER A 156 -1.51 -7.43 -1.15
C SER A 156 -1.09 -6.03 -1.59
N VAL A 157 0.18 -5.84 -1.96
CA VAL A 157 0.72 -4.55 -2.40
C VAL A 157 1.52 -4.76 -3.67
N ALA A 158 1.24 -3.95 -4.70
CA ALA A 158 2.11 -3.84 -5.86
C ALA A 158 2.99 -2.59 -5.72
N SER A 159 4.26 -2.76 -6.03
CA SER A 159 5.23 -1.67 -6.00
C SER A 159 6.14 -1.70 -7.22
N THR A 160 6.85 -0.60 -7.42
CA THR A 160 7.99 -0.54 -8.34
C THR A 160 9.15 -1.38 -7.83
N PHE A 161 10.13 -1.65 -8.72
CA PHE A 161 11.42 -2.21 -8.34
C PHE A 161 12.37 -1.13 -7.79
N SER A 162 12.37 0.06 -8.40
CA SER A 162 13.15 1.25 -8.02
C SER A 162 12.26 2.48 -7.90
N ASN A 163 12.75 3.55 -7.27
CA ASN A 163 12.02 4.81 -7.17
C ASN A 163 12.06 5.54 -8.53
N PRO A 164 10.92 5.87 -9.16
CA PRO A 164 10.91 6.58 -10.44
C PRO A 164 11.41 8.04 -10.35
N PHE A 165 11.61 8.55 -9.13
CA PHE A 165 12.15 9.90 -8.88
C PHE A 165 13.62 9.90 -8.46
N ASP A 166 14.29 8.73 -8.46
CA ASP A 166 15.70 8.62 -8.12
C ASP A 166 16.55 8.76 -9.40
N PRO A 167 17.42 9.78 -9.50
CA PRO A 167 18.21 10.02 -10.72
C PRO A 167 19.14 8.86 -11.09
N ASP A 168 19.44 7.96 -10.16
CA ASP A 168 20.31 6.79 -10.37
C ASP A 168 19.50 5.52 -10.76
N SER A 169 18.19 5.62 -11.03
CA SER A 169 17.35 4.45 -11.36
C SER A 169 17.40 3.99 -12.82
N ASP A 170 18.09 4.73 -13.69
CA ASP A 170 18.37 4.38 -15.09
C ASP A 170 19.81 3.83 -15.21
N ASP A 171 20.03 2.57 -14.80
CA ASP A 171 21.24 1.80 -15.14
C ASP A 171 20.91 0.31 -15.37
#